data_AF-A0A9C7PJ50-F1
#
_entry.id   AF-A0A9C7PJ50-F1
#
_cell.length_a   1.000
_cell.length_b   1.000
_cell.length_c   1.000
_cell.angle_alpha   90.00
_cell.angle_beta   90.00
_cell.angle_gamma   90.00
#
_symmetry.space_group_name_H-M   'P 1'
#
loop_
_entity.id
_entity.type
_entity.pdbx_description
1 polymer ?
#
loop_
_entity_poly.entity_id
_entity_poly.type
_entity_poly.pdbx_seq_one_letter_code
_entity_poly.pdbx_strand_id
1 'polypeptide(L)' 'MALDPDSEDLQAWMGQVDLILDTISNPHDLNRWFPLLRRGGKLCLVGVPTDQLEIFPALIVFGDRALEGSLIGGIADTRR' A
#
# COMPACT_ATOMS: atom_id res chain seq x y z
N MET A 1 6.94 -8.50 9.02
CA MET A 1 7.56 -7.35 9.69
C MET A 1 6.48 -6.31 9.87
N ALA A 2 6.06 -6.03 11.10
CA ALA A 2 5.16 -4.91 11.34
C ALA A 2 6.01 -3.64 11.25
N LEU A 3 5.70 -2.78 10.28
CA LEU A 3 6.43 -1.53 10.09
C LEU A 3 5.78 -0.48 10.98
N ASP A 4 6.57 0.07 11.92
CA ASP A 4 6.19 1.29 12.63
C ASP A 4 6.35 2.46 11.64
N PRO A 5 5.27 3.16 11.27
CA PRO A 5 5.32 4.29 10.34
C PRO A 5 6.26 5.42 10.78
N ASP A 6 6.60 5.51 12.07
CA ASP A 6 7.47 6.54 12.63
C ASP A 6 8.91 6.03 12.90
N SER A 7 9.22 4.78 12.54
CA SER A 7 10.58 4.26 12.66
C SER A 7 11.51 4.90 11.64
N GLU A 8 12.69 5.32 12.09
CA GLU A 8 13.78 5.76 11.22
C GLU A 8 14.17 4.70 10.17
N ASP A 9 13.92 3.42 10.48
CA ASP A 9 14.18 2.30 9.56
C ASP A 9 13.42 2.44 8.25
N LEU A 10 12.26 3.10 8.23
CA LEU A 10 11.45 3.28 7.02
C LEU A 10 12.07 4.23 6.00
N GLN A 11 12.92 5.16 6.43
CA GLN A 11 13.64 6.06 5.52
C GLN A 11 14.52 5.25 4.55
N ALA A 12 15.12 4.17 5.05
CA ALA A 12 15.95 3.28 4.23
C ALA A 12 15.15 2.52 3.16
N TRP A 13 13.81 2.51 3.20
CA TRP A 13 12.95 1.82 2.24
C TRP A 13 12.26 2.76 1.25
N MET A 14 12.48 4.08 1.35
CA MET A 14 11.87 5.05 0.44
C MET A 14 12.19 4.72 -1.02
N GLY A 15 11.13 4.62 -1.84
CA GLY A 15 11.24 4.34 -3.26
C GLY A 15 11.82 2.97 -3.62
N GLN A 16 11.85 2.00 -2.70
CA GLN A 16 12.44 0.67 -2.91
C GLN A 16 11.42 -0.46 -2.93
N VAL A 17 10.20 -0.24 -2.45
CA VAL A 17 9.19 -1.28 -2.31
C VAL A 17 8.40 -1.46 -3.59
N ASP A 18 8.34 -2.69 -4.11
CA ASP A 18 7.53 -3.06 -5.28
C ASP A 18 6.04 -3.12 -4.97
N LEU A 19 5.70 -3.71 -3.82
CA LEU A 19 4.33 -4.03 -3.41
C LEU A 19 4.18 -3.84 -1.90
N ILE A 20 3.12 -3.15 -1.50
CA ILE A 20 2.64 -3.10 -0.13
C ILE A 20 1.30 -3.83 -0.08
N LEU A 21 1.18 -4.80 0.83
CA LEU A 21 -0.05 -5.53 1.10
C LEU A 21 -0.67 -5.00 2.39
N ASP A 22 -1.79 -4.32 2.28
CA ASP A 22 -2.51 -3.76 3.42
C ASP A 22 -3.63 -4.69 3.87
N THR A 23 -3.47 -5.24 5.07
CA THR A 23 -4.42 -6.17 5.72
C THR A 23 -5.13 -5.53 6.92
N ILE A 24 -4.95 -4.22 7.14
CA ILE A 24 -5.51 -3.51 8.30
C ILE A 24 -7.00 -3.27 8.06
N SER A 25 -7.85 -3.79 8.94
CA SER A 25 -9.32 -3.65 8.84
C SER A 25 -9.90 -2.50 9.67
N ASN A 26 -9.04 -1.68 10.27
CA ASN A 26 -9.41 -0.44 10.95
C ASN A 26 -8.99 0.78 10.12
N PRO A 27 -9.64 1.95 10.30
CA PRO A 27 -9.23 3.18 9.64
C PRO A 27 -7.78 3.52 9.94
N HIS A 28 -7.01 3.87 8.90
CA HIS A 28 -5.61 4.23 9.01
C HIS A 28 -5.15 5.05 7.79
N ASP A 29 -4.05 5.77 7.93
CA ASP A 29 -3.54 6.64 6.86
C ASP A 29 -2.68 5.86 5.85
N LEU A 30 -3.21 5.70 4.63
CA LEU A 30 -2.51 5.07 3.50
C LEU A 30 -1.39 5.95 2.93
N ASN A 31 -1.45 7.26 3.13
CA ASN A 31 -0.55 8.21 2.50
C ASN A 31 0.91 8.01 2.93
N ARG A 32 1.08 7.48 4.14
CA ARG A 32 2.37 7.13 4.77
C ARG A 32 3.14 6.08 3.99
N TRP A 33 2.43 5.22 3.25
CA TRP A 33 3.01 4.04 2.62
C TRP A 33 3.44 4.30 1.17
N PHE A 34 2.78 5.23 0.46
CA PHE A 34 3.15 5.53 -0.93
C PHE A 34 4.63 5.92 -1.09
N PRO A 35 5.25 6.77 -0.24
CA PRO A 35 6.67 7.13 -0.38
C PRO A 35 7.64 5.94 -0.38
N LEU A 36 7.28 4.83 0.27
CA LEU A 36 8.08 3.60 0.28
C LEU A 36 8.06 2.90 -1.08
N LEU A 37 6.96 3.05 -1.83
CA LEU A 37 6.83 2.44 -3.15
C LEU A 37 7.79 3.08 -4.15
N ARG A 38 8.51 2.23 -4.88
CA ARG A 38 9.24 2.66 -6.08
C ARG A 38 8.27 3.18 -7.15
N ARG A 39 8.81 3.80 -8.21
CA ARG A 39 8.01 4.18 -9.38
C ARG A 39 7.35 2.92 -9.99
N GLY A 40 6.06 2.96 -10.31
CA GLY A 40 5.33 1.77 -10.77
C GLY A 40 4.95 0.78 -9.65
N GLY A 41 5.24 1.10 -8.39
CA GLY A 41 4.91 0.24 -7.24
C GLY A 41 3.42 0.26 -6.91
N LYS A 42 2.97 -0.77 -6.19
CA LYS A 42 1.54 -1.00 -5.90
C LYS A 42 1.24 -1.07 -4.41
N LEU A 43 0.15 -0.45 -3.97
CA LEU A 43 -0.46 -0.72 -2.67
C LEU A 43 -1.75 -1.52 -2.91
N CYS A 44 -1.84 -2.71 -2.34
CA CYS A 44 -2.98 -3.61 -2.49
C CYS A 44 -3.76 -3.71 -1.18
N LEU A 45 -5.01 -3.25 -1.20
CA LEU A 45 -5.97 -3.34 -0.11
C LEU A 45 -6.61 -4.72 -0.07
N VAL A 46 -6.39 -5.42 1.05
CA VAL A 46 -7.07 -6.67 1.42
C VAL A 46 -7.91 -6.48 2.68
N GLY A 47 -7.47 -5.59 3.58
CA GLY A 47 -8.29 -5.09 4.68
C GLY A 47 -9.48 -4.28 4.15
N VAL A 48 -10.61 -4.38 4.84
CA VAL A 48 -11.82 -3.61 4.51
C VAL A 48 -12.20 -2.74 5.72
N PRO A 49 -11.64 -1.52 5.83
CA PRO A 49 -12.04 -0.57 6.86
C PRO A 49 -13.50 -0.16 6.73
N THR A 50 -14.13 0.17 7.86
CA THR A 50 -15.53 0.63 7.90
C THR A 50 -15.68 2.05 7.38
N ASP A 51 -14.62 2.86 7.50
CA ASP A 51 -14.63 4.28 7.18
C ASP A 51 -13.90 4.54 5.85
N GLN A 52 -14.18 5.68 5.25
CA GLN A 52 -13.50 6.10 4.03
C GLN A 52 -12.01 6.38 4.31
N LEU A 53 -11.14 5.95 3.40
CA LEU A 53 -9.71 6.23 3.45
C LEU A 53 -9.42 7.45 2.57
N GLU A 54 -8.78 8.47 3.16
CA GLU A 54 -8.36 9.66 2.43
C GLU A 54 -7.02 9.44 1.73
N ILE A 55 -6.90 9.92 0.48
CA ILE A 55 -5.72 9.71 -0.35
C ILE A 55 -5.33 11.02 -1.01
N PHE A 56 -4.06 11.39 -0.90
CA PHE A 56 -3.46 12.49 -1.65
C PHE A 56 -3.09 12.03 -3.07
N PRO A 57 -3.83 12.44 -4.12
CA PRO A 57 -3.63 11.90 -5.47
C PRO A 57 -2.22 12.16 -6.03
N ALA A 58 -1.57 13.23 -5.59
CA ALA A 58 -0.21 13.58 -5.95
C ALA A 58 0.79 12.45 -5.65
N LEU A 59 0.62 11.71 -4.55
CA LEU A 59 1.50 10.61 -4.17
C LEU A 59 1.44 9.43 -5.15
N ILE A 60 0.31 9.28 -5.85
CA ILE A 60 0.08 8.26 -6.87
C ILE A 60 0.56 8.77 -8.24
N VAL A 61 0.09 9.95 -8.65
CA VAL A 61 0.36 10.53 -9.98
C VAL A 61 1.84 10.79 -10.21
N PHE A 62 2.54 11.43 -9.26
CA PHE A 62 3.96 11.75 -9.44
C PHE A 62 4.86 10.51 -9.31
N GLY A 63 4.39 9.48 -8.60
CA GLY A 63 5.09 8.20 -8.44
C GLY A 63 4.76 7.17 -9.52
N ASP A 64 3.81 7.43 -10.42
CA ASP A 64 3.23 6.41 -11.31
C ASP A 64 2.88 5.12 -10.54
N ARG A 65 2.27 5.28 -9.36
CA ARG A 65 1.94 4.17 -8.45
C ARG A 65 0.51 3.71 -8.66
N ALA A 66 0.16 2.55 -8.11
CA ALA A 66 -1.21 2.06 -8.13
C ALA A 66 -1.74 1.81 -6.71
N LEU A 67 -3.04 2.04 -6.55
CA LEU A 67 -3.85 1.52 -5.45
C LEU A 67 -4.81 0.49 -6.02
N GLU A 68 -4.70 -0.75 -5.56
CA GLU A 68 -5.50 -1.88 -6.02
C GLU A 68 -6.26 -2.51 -4.85
N GLY A 69 -7.37 -3.19 -5.14
CA GLY A 69 -8.14 -3.93 -4.15
C GLY A 69 -8.20 -5.42 -4.50
N SER A 70 -8.14 -6.29 -3.50
CA SER A 70 -8.12 -7.73 -3.72
C SER A 70 -8.81 -8.50 -2.60
N LEU A 71 -9.98 -9.08 -2.92
CA LEU A 71 -10.77 -9.86 -1.96
C LEU A 71 -10.15 -11.22 -1.61
N ILE A 72 -9.37 -11.80 -2.52
CA ILE A 72 -8.84 -13.18 -2.41
C ILE A 72 -7.30 -13.18 -2.46
N GLY A 73 -6.67 -12.01 -2.59
CA GLY A 73 -5.21 -11.91 -2.71
C GLY A 73 -4.70 -12.37 -4.08
N GLY A 74 -5.22 -11.81 -5.18
CA GLY A 74 -4.52 -11.76 -6.48
C GLY A 74 -3.91 -13.08 -6.93
N ILE A 75 -4.70 -14.15 -6.96
CA ILE A 75 -4.25 -15.41 -7.51
C ILE A 75 -4.78 -15.51 -8.96
N ALA A 76 -3.85 -15.43 -9.92
CA ALA A 76 -4.08 -15.93 -11.28
C ALA A 76 -4.17 -17.49 -11.32
N ASP A 77 -3.73 -18.17 -10.25
CA ASP A 77 -3.54 -19.63 -10.11
C ASP A 77 -4.54 -20.45 -9.25
N THR A 78 -5.71 -19.96 -8.81
CA THR A 78 -6.66 -20.76 -7.99
C THR A 78 -7.59 -21.58 -8.89
N ARG A 79 -7.36 -21.54 -10.20
CA ARG A 79 -7.98 -22.40 -11.20
C ARG A 79 -6.92 -23.35 -11.71
N ARG A 80 -6.92 -24.57 -11.18
CA ARG A 80 -6.50 -25.75 -11.95
C ARG A 80 -7.57 -26.09 -12.98
#